data_AF-A0A1Z5K3L4-F1
#
_entry.id   AF-A0A1Z5K3L4-F1
#
_cell.length_a   1.000
_cell.length_b   1.000
_cell.length_c   1.000
_cell.angle_alpha   90.00
_cell.angle_beta   90.00
_cell.angle_gamma   90.00
#
_symmetry.space_group_name_H-M   'P 1'
#
loop_
_entity.id
_entity.type
_entity.pdbx_description
1 polymer ?
#
loop_
_entity_poly.entity_id
_entity_poly.type
_entity_poly.pdbx_seq_one_letter_code
_entity_poly.pdbx_strand_id
1 'polypeptide(L)'
;MNGPLLELIPKEQMTPRQQALLPAIYGGRLPMYKLLREPSHLDDFDWEKNQNAIVWFENETMFCFYKAGSFFEEHNFCFVISHSDDLKKYFLESAVHGESQTNILETITFLWSLPQLKGSKTILATSEHSIDDVDYGFDFASLQPEQIARILDANPSRRFFFERGVWSSAQAVVLASRLDTTDLHLTDAFAFEDHGTAFVRELERRELPFGSLSFDVDESTIPFSRANFERLFELDVLDKLELDALGRKFLPLPFSAKAKAVHYKITSDTLKPEDFETLEIVPKDLQIKVYVDVSQKEWEALPVAFLNRAAALGDLKKLSFLIFRRRMDRQPFQAKKVARVANALLRTIKANTKLQYLNVGATIYDNSDNCLNWDSHLHKFFEAVAGHQGLRTFVMGNYPSKDDPENYSLIEQLLASNRNITVLDCKGNKISNGTTVDKLYALNALYQGSTELVKESASVRPSLVATAILARVLGSFQYISLLLSQHDDILCDLIQGLNLEDIIYSQTMSEEESVVFAHSTESETKKLRTSKEIE
;
A
#
# COMPACT_ATOMS: atom_id res chain seq x y z
N MET A 1 36.85 -1.69 3.28
CA MET A 1 36.10 -0.55 2.72
C MET A 1 35.89 0.45 3.85
N ASN A 2 36.36 1.68 3.71
CA ASN A 2 36.20 2.71 4.74
C ASN A 2 35.11 3.68 4.26
N GLY A 3 33.93 3.59 4.86
CA GLY A 3 32.85 4.56 4.65
C GLY A 3 32.88 5.64 5.73
N PRO A 4 31.98 6.63 5.67
CA PRO A 4 31.90 7.68 6.71
C PRO A 4 31.39 7.16 8.07
N LEU A 5 30.79 5.95 8.12
CA LEU A 5 30.21 5.36 9.32
C LEU A 5 31.02 4.20 9.90
N LEU A 6 31.64 3.38 9.03
CA LEU A 6 32.26 2.12 9.42
C LEU A 6 33.76 2.11 9.13
N GLU A 7 34.54 1.72 10.13
CA GLU A 7 35.98 1.46 10.02
C GLU A 7 36.24 -0.04 10.17
N LEU A 8 36.92 -0.63 9.19
CA LEU A 8 37.33 -2.04 9.24
C LEU A 8 38.29 -2.25 10.42
N ILE A 9 38.03 -3.25 11.24
CA ILE A 9 38.97 -3.73 12.26
C ILE A 9 39.91 -4.73 11.56
N PRO A 10 41.20 -4.42 11.36
CA PRO A 10 42.14 -5.38 10.78
C PRO A 10 42.19 -6.65 11.63
N LYS A 11 42.35 -7.81 10.99
CA LYS A 11 42.32 -9.11 11.68
C LYS A 11 43.39 -9.19 12.78
N GLU A 12 44.52 -8.53 12.57
CA GLU A 12 45.65 -8.44 13.51
C GLU A 12 45.34 -7.57 14.74
N GLN A 13 44.33 -6.70 14.65
CA GLN A 13 43.86 -5.83 15.73
C GLN A 13 42.62 -6.38 16.43
N MET A 14 42.02 -7.45 15.92
CA MET A 14 40.88 -8.08 16.57
C MET A 14 41.33 -8.72 17.89
N THR A 15 40.56 -8.49 18.95
CA THR A 15 40.76 -9.16 20.23
C THR A 15 40.49 -10.66 20.11
N PRO A 16 41.06 -11.52 20.98
CA PRO A 16 40.77 -12.95 20.98
C PRO A 16 39.27 -13.26 21.06
N ARG A 17 38.51 -12.42 21.79
CA ARG A 17 37.05 -12.55 21.90
C ARG A 17 36.34 -12.24 20.59
N GLN A 18 36.67 -11.13 19.94
CA GLN A 18 36.14 -10.79 18.62
C GLN A 18 36.41 -11.92 17.60
N GLN A 19 37.60 -12.52 17.64
CA GLN A 19 37.94 -13.65 16.77
C GLN A 19 37.14 -14.92 17.09
N ALA A 20 36.90 -15.21 18.37
CA ALA A 20 36.13 -16.37 18.81
C ALA A 20 34.65 -16.29 18.41
N LEU A 21 34.10 -15.07 18.32
CA LEU A 21 32.72 -14.83 17.96
C LEU A 21 32.47 -14.80 16.43
N LEU A 22 33.52 -14.81 15.60
CA LEU A 22 33.35 -14.85 14.15
C LEU A 22 32.67 -16.17 13.71
N PRO A 23 31.59 -16.10 12.89
CA PRO A 23 30.90 -17.30 12.41
C PRO A 23 31.84 -18.29 11.71
N ALA A 24 31.85 -19.53 12.19
CA ALA A 24 32.67 -20.61 11.64
C ALA A 24 32.28 -20.95 10.18
N ILE A 25 31.01 -20.76 9.83
CA ILE A 25 30.40 -21.11 8.54
C ILE A 25 31.08 -20.42 7.33
N TYR A 26 31.68 -19.25 7.53
CA TYR A 26 32.45 -18.55 6.48
C TYR A 26 33.96 -18.72 6.62
N GLY A 27 34.42 -19.66 7.44
CA GLY A 27 35.83 -19.81 7.80
C GLY A 27 36.40 -18.55 8.46
N GLY A 28 35.57 -17.82 9.22
CA GLY A 28 35.95 -16.58 9.89
C GLY A 28 36.36 -15.44 8.94
N ARG A 29 35.74 -15.38 7.75
CA ARG A 29 36.10 -14.41 6.69
C ARG A 29 35.23 -13.16 6.63
N LEU A 30 34.18 -13.07 7.45
CA LEU A 30 33.33 -11.88 7.46
C LEU A 30 34.13 -10.69 8.02
N PRO A 31 34.24 -9.57 7.28
CA PRO A 31 34.90 -8.37 7.78
C PRO A 31 34.13 -7.81 8.98
N MET A 32 34.86 -7.56 10.07
CA MET A 32 34.32 -6.90 11.26
C MET A 32 34.69 -5.42 11.23
N TYR A 33 33.71 -4.58 11.53
CA TYR A 33 33.81 -3.14 11.55
C TYR A 33 33.49 -2.62 12.94
N LYS A 34 33.96 -1.42 13.25
CA LYS A 34 33.46 -0.60 14.36
C LYS A 34 32.81 0.67 13.80
N LEU A 35 31.92 1.25 14.59
CA LEU A 35 31.32 2.55 14.29
C LEU A 35 32.34 3.67 14.50
N LEU A 36 32.48 4.55 13.52
CA LEU A 36 33.27 5.79 13.61
C LEU A 36 32.51 6.92 14.34
N ARG A 37 31.19 6.83 14.32
CA ARG A 37 30.23 7.71 14.98
C ARG A 37 28.93 6.96 15.19
N GLU A 38 28.06 7.45 16.08
CA GLU A 38 26.70 6.93 16.18
C GLU A 38 25.92 7.23 14.88
N PRO A 39 25.22 6.22 14.30
CA PRO A 39 24.27 6.47 13.22
C PRO A 39 23.12 7.34 13.72
N SER A 40 22.72 8.29 12.90
CA SER A 40 21.59 9.19 13.16
C SER A 40 20.29 8.67 12.55
N HIS A 41 20.40 7.76 11.57
CA HIS A 41 19.30 7.15 10.85
C HIS A 41 19.64 5.71 10.51
N LEU A 42 18.61 4.88 10.33
CA LEU A 42 18.80 3.51 9.86
C LEU A 42 19.42 3.46 8.46
N ASP A 43 19.14 4.47 7.63
CA ASP A 43 19.69 4.61 6.28
C ASP A 43 21.15 5.13 6.25
N ASP A 44 21.77 5.44 7.40
CA ASP A 44 23.20 5.78 7.45
C ASP A 44 24.09 4.57 7.09
N PHE A 45 23.56 3.35 7.22
CA PHE A 45 24.22 2.12 6.80
C PHE A 45 23.98 1.89 5.31
N ASP A 46 25.08 1.71 4.55
CA ASP A 46 25.01 1.31 3.15
C ASP A 46 24.74 -0.19 3.06
N TRP A 47 23.47 -0.58 3.22
CA TRP A 47 23.03 -1.97 3.31
C TRP A 47 23.37 -2.79 2.07
N GLU A 48 23.35 -2.17 0.89
CA GLU A 48 23.66 -2.83 -0.39
C GLU A 48 25.15 -3.17 -0.51
N LYS A 49 26.04 -2.26 -0.12
CA LYS A 49 27.49 -2.51 -0.21
C LYS A 49 28.01 -3.39 0.91
N ASN A 50 27.28 -3.49 2.03
CA ASN A 50 27.75 -4.15 3.24
C ASN A 50 27.02 -5.48 3.55
N GLN A 51 26.41 -6.14 2.56
CA GLN A 51 25.64 -7.39 2.71
C GLN A 51 26.37 -8.59 3.36
N ASN A 52 27.60 -8.44 3.85
CA ASN A 52 28.35 -9.49 4.54
C ASN A 52 29.29 -8.86 5.59
N ALA A 53 28.78 -7.95 6.41
CA ALA A 53 29.56 -7.23 7.41
C ALA A 53 29.07 -7.54 8.83
N ILE A 54 30.02 -7.52 9.76
CA ILE A 54 29.75 -7.58 11.20
C ILE A 54 30.12 -6.22 11.78
N VAL A 55 29.26 -5.65 12.60
CA VAL A 55 29.54 -4.41 13.35
C VAL A 55 29.70 -4.76 14.81
N TRP A 56 30.89 -4.48 15.35
CA TRP A 56 31.22 -4.61 16.76
C TRP A 56 30.81 -3.34 17.51
N PHE A 57 30.02 -3.49 18.56
CA PHE A 57 29.62 -2.42 19.46
C PHE A 57 30.48 -2.38 20.73
N GLU A 58 30.59 -1.20 21.34
CA GLU A 58 31.38 -1.01 22.56
C GLU A 58 30.86 -1.83 23.76
N ASN A 59 29.56 -2.14 23.78
CA ASN A 59 28.93 -2.99 24.80
C ASN A 59 29.15 -4.49 24.58
N GLU A 60 30.16 -4.84 23.77
CA GLU A 60 30.58 -6.22 23.50
C GLU A 60 29.53 -7.07 22.80
N THR A 61 28.67 -6.43 22.01
CA THR A 61 27.73 -7.11 21.11
C THR A 61 28.20 -7.01 19.66
N MET A 62 27.72 -7.94 18.86
CA MET A 62 27.92 -7.95 17.42
C MET A 62 26.59 -7.85 16.72
N PHE A 63 26.52 -6.98 15.74
CA PHE A 63 25.41 -6.90 14.81
C PHE A 63 25.83 -7.44 13.46
N CYS A 64 25.15 -8.47 13.00
CA CYS A 64 25.31 -9.03 11.67
C CYS A 64 24.06 -8.72 10.85
N PHE A 65 24.22 -8.46 9.57
CA PHE A 65 23.09 -8.22 8.68
C PHE A 65 23.33 -8.90 7.34
N TYR A 66 22.22 -9.35 6.74
CA TYR A 66 22.09 -10.27 5.60
C TYR A 66 22.27 -11.74 5.95
N LYS A 67 21.19 -12.53 5.84
CA LYS A 67 21.15 -13.98 6.13
C LYS A 67 21.68 -14.36 7.51
N ALA A 68 21.56 -13.43 8.46
CA ALA A 68 22.23 -13.55 9.75
C ALA A 68 21.69 -14.71 10.60
N GLY A 69 20.46 -15.15 10.37
CA GLY A 69 19.88 -16.34 11.01
C GLY A 69 20.66 -17.63 10.73
N SER A 70 21.40 -17.69 9.64
CA SER A 70 22.26 -18.85 9.33
C SER A 70 23.62 -18.84 10.02
N PHE A 71 24.02 -17.75 10.68
CA PHE A 71 25.41 -17.57 11.12
C PHE A 71 25.69 -18.12 12.51
N PHE A 72 24.65 -18.35 13.31
CA PHE A 72 24.82 -18.60 14.72
C PHE A 72 23.91 -19.73 15.21
N GLU A 73 24.53 -20.74 15.84
CA GLU A 73 23.85 -21.95 16.31
C GLU A 73 23.14 -21.74 17.66
N GLU A 74 23.62 -20.82 18.50
CA GLU A 74 23.11 -20.65 19.86
C GLU A 74 23.06 -19.16 20.28
N HIS A 75 21.91 -18.76 20.85
CA HIS A 75 21.61 -17.49 21.54
C HIS A 75 21.74 -16.19 20.74
N ASN A 76 20.85 -15.99 19.75
CA ASN A 76 20.83 -14.76 18.92
C ASN A 76 19.45 -14.17 18.82
N PHE A 77 19.38 -12.85 18.86
CA PHE A 77 18.19 -12.14 18.42
C PHE A 77 18.25 -11.99 16.91
N CYS A 78 17.35 -12.66 16.19
CA CYS A 78 17.22 -12.53 14.74
C CYS A 78 15.98 -11.70 14.40
N PHE A 79 16.15 -10.70 13.55
CA PHE A 79 15.06 -9.83 13.12
C PHE A 79 15.23 -9.39 11.67
N VAL A 80 14.12 -9.00 11.07
CA VAL A 80 14.05 -8.52 9.70
C VAL A 80 13.74 -7.03 9.70
N ILE A 81 14.53 -6.30 8.92
CA ILE A 81 14.20 -4.95 8.49
C ILE A 81 13.85 -5.02 7.01
N SER A 82 12.62 -4.66 6.64
CA SER A 82 12.19 -4.67 5.24
C SER A 82 11.42 -3.41 4.87
N HIS A 83 11.39 -3.07 3.58
CA HIS A 83 10.54 -1.98 3.10
C HIS A 83 9.15 -2.50 2.74
N SER A 84 8.09 -1.94 3.33
CA SER A 84 6.72 -2.43 3.17
C SER A 84 6.30 -2.49 1.71
N ASP A 85 6.52 -1.41 0.96
CA ASP A 85 5.95 -1.25 -0.38
C ASP A 85 6.85 -1.79 -1.49
N ASP A 86 8.09 -2.16 -1.18
CA ASP A 86 9.06 -2.60 -2.17
C ASP A 86 10.05 -3.62 -1.59
N LEU A 87 9.70 -4.90 -1.74
CA LEU A 87 10.56 -6.02 -1.35
C LEU A 87 11.93 -6.00 -2.06
N LYS A 88 12.08 -5.27 -3.16
CA LYS A 88 13.36 -5.16 -3.87
C LYS A 88 14.28 -4.08 -3.29
N LYS A 89 13.76 -3.15 -2.48
CA LYS A 89 14.56 -2.05 -1.93
C LYS A 89 15.55 -2.58 -0.89
N TYR A 90 15.06 -3.27 0.13
CA TYR A 90 15.91 -4.09 1.00
C TYR A 90 15.05 -5.06 1.81
N PHE A 91 15.60 -6.26 2.02
CA PHE A 91 15.16 -7.24 3.00
C PHE A 91 16.41 -7.65 3.77
N LEU A 92 16.52 -7.18 5.01
CA LEU A 92 17.70 -7.34 5.84
C LEU A 92 17.36 -8.23 7.01
N GLU A 93 17.61 -9.52 6.83
CA GLU A 93 17.69 -10.44 7.95
C GLU A 93 18.96 -10.15 8.76
N SER A 94 18.78 -9.76 10.00
CA SER A 94 19.80 -9.24 10.90
C SER A 94 19.83 -10.04 12.18
N ALA A 95 20.99 -10.13 12.81
CA ALA A 95 21.15 -10.79 14.09
C ALA A 95 22.00 -9.93 15.04
N VAL A 96 21.63 -9.92 16.31
CA VAL A 96 22.48 -9.39 17.39
C VAL A 96 22.94 -10.54 18.27
N HIS A 97 24.25 -10.65 18.42
CA HIS A 97 24.92 -11.63 19.27
C HIS A 97 25.65 -10.95 20.43
N GLY A 98 25.68 -11.60 21.59
CA GLY A 98 26.43 -11.16 22.76
C GLY A 98 26.31 -12.16 23.90
N GLU A 99 27.16 -12.01 24.93
CA GLU A 99 27.15 -12.91 26.09
C GLU A 99 26.13 -12.48 27.16
N SER A 100 25.69 -11.22 27.13
CA SER A 100 24.75 -10.64 28.08
C SER A 100 23.44 -10.29 27.39
N GLN A 101 22.33 -10.86 27.86
CA GLN A 101 21.00 -10.52 27.36
C GLN A 101 20.72 -9.02 27.47
N THR A 102 21.13 -8.39 28.57
CA THR A 102 20.98 -6.93 28.75
C THR A 102 21.70 -6.13 27.66
N ASN A 103 22.92 -6.52 27.29
CA ASN A 103 23.67 -5.81 26.25
C ASN A 103 23.04 -6.05 24.88
N ILE A 104 22.57 -7.28 24.60
CA ILE A 104 21.82 -7.61 23.37
C ILE A 104 20.58 -6.71 23.27
N LEU A 105 19.75 -6.66 24.32
CA LEU A 105 18.53 -5.85 24.34
C LEU A 105 18.82 -4.36 24.17
N GLU A 106 19.90 -3.84 24.75
CA GLU A 106 20.28 -2.44 24.56
C GLU A 106 20.71 -2.16 23.11
N THR A 107 21.47 -3.06 22.49
CA THR A 107 21.86 -2.93 21.07
C THR A 107 20.63 -3.00 20.16
N ILE A 108 19.67 -3.88 20.44
CA ILE A 108 18.40 -3.97 19.70
C ILE A 108 17.63 -2.67 19.87
N THR A 109 17.45 -2.22 21.10
CA THR A 109 16.76 -0.98 21.42
C THR A 109 17.39 0.20 20.68
N PHE A 110 18.72 0.28 20.68
CA PHE A 110 19.46 1.29 19.93
C PHE A 110 19.15 1.23 18.43
N LEU A 111 19.33 0.06 17.79
CA LEU A 111 19.11 -0.12 16.35
C LEU A 111 17.65 0.16 15.94
N TRP A 112 16.69 -0.33 16.72
CA TRP A 112 15.26 -0.16 16.46
C TRP A 112 14.80 1.27 16.77
N SER A 113 15.50 2.01 17.63
CA SER A 113 15.23 3.42 17.89
C SER A 113 15.89 4.36 16.87
N LEU A 114 16.67 3.85 15.89
CA LEU A 114 17.20 4.72 14.84
C LEU A 114 16.06 5.28 13.97
N PRO A 115 15.97 6.61 13.80
CA PRO A 115 14.99 7.24 12.91
C PRO A 115 15.09 6.72 11.47
N GLN A 116 13.95 6.77 10.77
CA GLN A 116 13.90 6.56 9.32
C GLN A 116 13.89 7.87 8.57
N LEU A 117 14.33 7.82 7.31
CA LEU A 117 14.05 8.90 6.38
C LEU A 117 12.55 9.14 6.25
N LYS A 118 12.15 10.43 6.27
CA LYS A 118 10.76 10.84 6.18
C LYS A 118 10.09 10.23 4.94
N GLY A 119 9.00 9.51 5.16
CA GLY A 119 8.24 8.83 4.10
C GLY A 119 8.72 7.41 3.77
N SER A 120 9.80 6.92 4.39
CA SER A 120 10.10 5.49 4.39
C SER A 120 8.99 4.74 5.12
N LYS A 121 8.60 3.58 4.57
CA LYS A 121 7.70 2.65 5.23
C LYS A 121 8.46 1.38 5.52
N THR A 122 9.26 1.39 6.57
CA THR A 122 9.99 0.19 6.96
C THR A 122 9.14 -0.63 7.92
N ILE A 123 9.26 -1.93 7.80
CA ILE A 123 8.72 -2.95 8.68
C ILE A 123 9.87 -3.47 9.55
N LEU A 124 9.61 -3.57 10.84
CA LEU A 124 10.42 -4.38 11.74
C LEU A 124 9.62 -5.59 12.18
N ALA A 125 10.20 -6.76 11.96
CA ALA A 125 9.64 -8.05 12.36
C ALA A 125 10.74 -8.95 12.90
N THR A 126 10.40 -10.00 13.63
CA THR A 126 11.35 -11.09 13.86
C THR A 126 11.53 -11.91 12.58
N SER A 127 12.65 -12.63 12.49
CA SER A 127 12.87 -13.51 11.33
C SER A 127 12.16 -14.84 11.58
N GLU A 128 11.06 -15.09 10.86
CA GLU A 128 10.41 -16.41 10.83
C GLU A 128 11.23 -17.45 10.02
N HIS A 129 12.19 -17.00 9.22
CA HIS A 129 12.95 -17.85 8.33
C HIS A 129 14.14 -18.49 9.04
N SER A 130 13.90 -19.57 9.78
CA SER A 130 14.98 -20.51 10.07
C SER A 130 15.19 -21.41 8.86
N ILE A 131 16.43 -21.46 8.36
CA ILE A 131 16.83 -22.34 7.24
C ILE A 131 16.73 -23.84 7.64
N ASP A 132 16.59 -24.14 8.94
CA ASP A 132 16.76 -25.47 9.50
C ASP A 132 15.63 -25.90 10.48
N ASP A 133 14.42 -25.35 10.40
CA ASP A 133 13.29 -25.62 11.32
C ASP A 133 13.59 -25.33 12.82
N VAL A 134 14.77 -24.77 13.14
CA VAL A 134 15.14 -24.41 14.51
C VAL A 134 14.41 -23.14 14.90
N ASP A 135 13.78 -23.18 16.06
CA ASP A 135 12.92 -22.13 16.53
C ASP A 135 13.73 -20.98 17.18
N TYR A 136 14.15 -19.99 16.38
CA TYR A 136 14.92 -18.83 16.85
C TYR A 136 14.05 -17.67 17.35
N GLY A 137 12.84 -17.96 17.83
CA GLY A 137 11.91 -16.94 18.29
C GLY A 137 12.49 -16.10 19.43
N PHE A 138 12.44 -14.77 19.27
CA PHE A 138 12.79 -13.85 20.34
C PHE A 138 11.59 -13.60 21.24
N ASP A 139 11.81 -13.71 22.54
CA ASP A 139 10.81 -13.30 23.52
C ASP A 139 10.84 -11.78 23.71
N PHE A 140 9.93 -11.07 23.03
CA PHE A 140 9.78 -9.62 23.18
C PHE A 140 9.36 -9.20 24.60
N ALA A 141 8.84 -10.10 25.42
CA ALA A 141 8.58 -9.80 26.82
C ALA A 141 9.87 -9.46 27.59
N SER A 142 11.05 -9.79 27.05
CA SER A 142 12.35 -9.42 27.60
C SER A 142 12.63 -7.91 27.56
N LEU A 143 12.01 -7.16 26.63
CA LEU A 143 12.22 -5.71 26.51
C LEU A 143 11.58 -4.96 27.67
N GLN A 144 12.30 -4.06 28.30
CA GLN A 144 11.73 -3.24 29.37
C GLN A 144 10.72 -2.22 28.81
N PRO A 145 9.71 -1.79 29.59
CA PRO A 145 8.74 -0.78 29.15
C PRO A 145 9.40 0.49 28.59
N GLU A 146 10.50 0.95 29.17
CA GLU A 146 11.25 2.13 28.71
C GLU A 146 11.95 1.89 27.37
N GLN A 147 12.39 0.66 27.09
CA GLN A 147 12.99 0.27 25.80
C GLN A 147 11.92 0.25 24.71
N ILE A 148 10.74 -0.32 24.99
CA ILE A 148 9.60 -0.32 24.06
C ILE A 148 9.16 1.12 23.76
N ALA A 149 9.05 1.96 24.79
CA ALA A 149 8.73 3.38 24.61
C ALA A 149 9.73 4.06 23.68
N ARG A 150 11.03 3.88 23.91
CA ARG A 150 12.10 4.47 23.07
C ARG A 150 11.98 4.02 21.61
N ILE A 151 11.72 2.73 21.37
CA ILE A 151 11.57 2.15 20.03
C ILE A 151 10.38 2.77 19.29
N LEU A 152 9.23 2.86 19.96
CA LEU A 152 7.99 3.39 19.38
C LEU A 152 8.07 4.91 19.15
N ASP A 153 8.53 5.65 20.16
CA ASP A 153 8.60 7.12 20.13
C ASP A 153 9.58 7.63 19.06
N ALA A 154 10.65 6.87 18.76
CA ALA A 154 11.61 7.25 17.73
C ALA A 154 11.06 7.11 16.30
N ASN A 155 10.05 6.26 16.08
CA ASN A 155 9.55 5.91 14.76
C ASN A 155 8.03 5.67 14.74
N PRO A 156 7.22 6.72 14.95
CA PRO A 156 5.77 6.56 15.09
C PRO A 156 5.09 6.00 13.82
N SER A 157 5.61 6.30 12.63
CA SER A 157 5.01 5.81 11.38
C SER A 157 5.46 4.41 10.96
N ARG A 158 6.31 3.74 11.76
CA ARG A 158 6.85 2.42 11.45
C ARG A 158 5.83 1.34 11.78
N ARG A 159 5.80 0.27 10.98
CA ARG A 159 5.02 -0.93 11.30
C ARG A 159 5.85 -1.89 12.13
N PHE A 160 5.31 -2.31 13.27
CA PHE A 160 5.95 -3.23 14.21
C PHE A 160 5.23 -4.57 14.22
N PHE A 161 5.98 -5.63 14.03
CA PHE A 161 5.53 -7.01 14.18
C PHE A 161 6.16 -7.54 15.47
N PHE A 162 5.33 -7.70 16.49
CA PHE A 162 5.73 -8.36 17.73
C PHE A 162 5.20 -9.78 17.70
N GLU A 163 6.12 -10.71 17.72
CA GLU A 163 5.84 -12.14 17.68
C GLU A 163 6.26 -12.73 19.01
N ARG A 164 5.45 -13.62 19.60
CA ARG A 164 5.83 -14.36 20.82
C ARG A 164 6.10 -13.53 22.07
N GLY A 165 5.99 -14.23 23.20
CA GLY A 165 6.26 -13.67 24.52
C GLY A 165 4.99 -13.32 25.29
N VAL A 166 5.10 -13.36 26.61
CA VAL A 166 4.01 -13.02 27.53
C VAL A 166 4.26 -11.63 28.09
N TRP A 167 3.65 -10.62 27.46
CA TRP A 167 3.84 -9.22 27.80
C TRP A 167 3.13 -8.86 29.10
N SER A 168 3.88 -8.23 30.00
CA SER A 168 3.37 -7.67 31.25
C SER A 168 2.38 -6.52 31.01
N SER A 169 1.55 -6.24 32.00
CA SER A 169 0.64 -5.08 31.96
C SER A 169 1.38 -3.76 31.74
N ALA A 170 2.62 -3.60 32.24
CA ALA A 170 3.40 -2.37 32.06
C ALA A 170 3.81 -2.16 30.59
N GLN A 171 4.23 -3.22 29.90
CA GLN A 171 4.55 -3.17 28.47
C GLN A 171 3.29 -2.90 27.63
N ALA A 172 2.17 -3.54 27.98
CA ALA A 172 0.88 -3.31 27.35
C ALA A 172 0.40 -1.85 27.47
N VAL A 173 0.58 -1.22 28.64
CA VAL A 173 0.29 0.21 28.85
C VAL A 173 1.15 1.07 27.93
N VAL A 174 2.47 0.86 27.91
CA VAL A 174 3.37 1.64 27.05
C VAL A 174 2.94 1.57 25.59
N LEU A 175 2.58 0.38 25.10
CA LEU A 175 2.16 0.15 23.73
C LEU A 175 0.86 0.89 23.39
N ALA A 176 -0.15 0.81 24.26
CA ALA A 176 -1.47 1.41 24.02
C ALA A 176 -1.52 2.93 24.27
N SER A 177 -0.65 3.47 25.11
CA SER A 177 -0.74 4.87 25.58
C SER A 177 0.02 5.89 24.72
N ARG A 178 0.75 5.49 23.68
CA ARG A 178 1.56 6.40 22.83
C ARG A 178 0.69 7.43 22.12
N LEU A 179 1.04 8.71 22.14
CA LEU A 179 0.18 9.76 21.54
C LEU A 179 0.06 9.65 20.02
N ASP A 180 1.13 9.22 19.36
CA ASP A 180 1.16 9.05 17.91
C ASP A 180 0.38 7.81 17.46
N THR A 181 -0.05 7.81 16.20
CA THR A 181 -0.65 6.64 15.56
C THR A 181 0.40 5.55 15.41
N THR A 182 0.08 4.34 15.84
CA THR A 182 0.92 3.14 15.77
C THR A 182 0.34 2.16 14.75
N ASP A 183 1.20 1.49 13.98
CA ASP A 183 0.83 0.37 13.12
C ASP A 183 1.40 -0.92 13.73
N LEU A 184 0.54 -1.64 14.43
CA LEU A 184 0.89 -2.76 15.30
C LEU A 184 0.34 -4.07 14.73
N HIS A 185 1.23 -5.04 14.59
CA HIS A 185 0.90 -6.40 14.20
C HIS A 185 1.37 -7.37 15.29
N LEU A 186 0.44 -8.12 15.86
CA LEU A 186 0.68 -9.11 16.90
C LEU A 186 0.45 -10.50 16.31
N THR A 187 1.43 -11.39 16.41
CA THR A 187 1.38 -12.71 15.78
C THR A 187 1.73 -13.84 16.74
N ASP A 188 1.32 -15.04 16.34
CA ASP A 188 1.78 -16.31 16.91
C ASP A 188 1.60 -16.36 18.45
N ALA A 189 2.49 -17.04 19.17
CA ALA A 189 2.52 -17.23 20.62
C ALA A 189 2.68 -15.95 21.46
N PHE A 190 2.31 -14.78 20.91
CA PHE A 190 2.19 -13.53 21.66
C PHE A 190 1.00 -13.62 22.61
N ALA A 191 1.20 -13.21 23.87
CA ALA A 191 0.14 -13.13 24.86
C ALA A 191 0.33 -11.92 25.77
N PHE A 192 -0.77 -11.40 26.31
CA PHE A 192 -0.72 -10.49 27.46
C PHE A 192 -0.90 -11.29 28.75
N GLU A 193 -0.05 -11.04 29.75
CA GLU A 193 -0.13 -11.65 31.08
C GLU A 193 -1.50 -11.44 31.73
N ASP A 194 -2.10 -10.27 31.54
CA ASP A 194 -3.43 -9.90 32.06
C ASP A 194 -4.57 -10.12 31.06
N HIS A 195 -4.32 -10.93 30.03
CA HIS A 195 -5.24 -11.22 28.94
C HIS A 195 -5.77 -9.95 28.25
N GLY A 196 -4.89 -8.96 28.10
CA GLY A 196 -5.10 -7.71 27.36
C GLY A 196 -5.90 -6.65 28.11
N THR A 197 -6.03 -6.80 29.43
CA THR A 197 -6.84 -5.90 30.26
C THR A 197 -6.26 -4.49 30.30
N ALA A 198 -4.97 -4.35 30.56
CA ALA A 198 -4.29 -3.05 30.57
C ALA A 198 -4.29 -2.41 29.17
N PHE A 199 -3.99 -3.20 28.13
CA PHE A 199 -3.98 -2.71 26.74
C PHE A 199 -5.33 -2.08 26.35
N VAL A 200 -6.44 -2.82 26.53
CA VAL A 200 -7.77 -2.33 26.14
C VAL A 200 -8.20 -1.14 26.98
N ARG A 201 -7.89 -1.12 28.28
CA ARG A 201 -8.20 0.04 29.16
C ARG A 201 -7.49 1.31 28.71
N GLU A 202 -6.25 1.22 28.27
CA GLU A 202 -5.52 2.39 27.80
C GLU A 202 -6.05 2.86 26.43
N LEU A 203 -6.42 1.95 25.52
CA LEU A 203 -7.09 2.31 24.27
C LEU A 203 -8.44 3.02 24.49
N GLU A 204 -9.24 2.57 25.46
CA GLU A 204 -10.52 3.21 25.84
C GLU A 204 -10.36 4.65 26.32
N ARG A 205 -9.17 5.01 26.84
CA ARG A 205 -8.88 6.35 27.36
C ARG A 205 -8.32 7.30 26.30
N ARG A 206 -8.02 6.81 25.10
CA ARG A 206 -7.46 7.63 24.03
C ARG A 206 -8.54 8.54 23.46
N GLU A 207 -8.18 9.80 23.26
CA GLU A 207 -8.97 10.76 22.48
C GLU A 207 -8.52 10.79 21.01
N LEU A 208 -7.27 10.39 20.74
CA LEU A 208 -6.66 10.36 19.42
C LEU A 208 -6.70 8.93 18.84
N PRO A 209 -6.79 8.79 17.50
CA PRO A 209 -6.70 7.49 16.86
C PRO A 209 -5.45 6.73 17.29
N PHE A 210 -5.60 5.43 17.52
CA PHE A 210 -4.48 4.52 17.77
C PHE A 210 -3.73 4.20 16.48
N GLY A 211 -4.40 4.18 15.33
CA GLY A 211 -3.83 3.73 14.06
C GLY A 211 -4.31 2.33 13.70
N SER A 212 -3.38 1.44 13.33
CA SER A 212 -3.69 0.09 12.83
C SER A 212 -3.34 -0.96 13.88
N LEU A 213 -4.26 -1.90 14.11
CA LEU A 213 -4.06 -3.05 14.96
C LEU A 213 -4.36 -4.31 14.18
N SER A 214 -3.45 -5.27 14.21
CA SER A 214 -3.52 -6.47 13.40
C SER A 214 -3.16 -7.71 14.22
N PHE A 215 -3.91 -8.79 13.99
CA PHE A 215 -3.77 -10.05 14.70
C PHE A 215 -3.64 -11.21 13.72
N ASP A 216 -2.51 -11.90 13.79
CA ASP A 216 -2.26 -13.17 13.10
C ASP A 216 -2.17 -14.29 14.14
N VAL A 217 -3.32 -14.60 14.74
CA VAL A 217 -3.44 -15.55 15.84
C VAL A 217 -4.56 -16.53 15.56
N ASP A 218 -4.36 -17.78 15.97
CA ASP A 218 -5.40 -18.79 15.93
C ASP A 218 -6.36 -18.62 17.13
N GLU A 219 -7.47 -19.37 17.15
CA GLU A 219 -8.46 -19.28 18.23
C GLU A 219 -7.87 -19.63 19.62
N SER A 220 -6.81 -20.43 19.65
CA SER A 220 -6.12 -20.85 20.88
C SER A 220 -5.02 -19.90 21.34
N THR A 221 -4.52 -19.03 20.47
CA THR A 221 -3.43 -18.08 20.75
C THR A 221 -3.89 -16.62 20.81
N ILE A 222 -5.21 -16.35 20.85
CA ILE A 222 -5.72 -14.98 21.02
C ILE A 222 -5.16 -14.35 22.31
N PRO A 223 -4.50 -13.19 22.25
CA PRO A 223 -3.84 -12.58 23.41
C PRO A 223 -4.81 -11.92 24.40
N PHE A 224 -6.12 -11.98 24.13
CA PHE A 224 -7.17 -11.35 24.91
C PHE A 224 -8.10 -12.36 25.55
N SER A 225 -8.58 -12.03 26.74
CA SER A 225 -9.78 -12.67 27.26
C SER A 225 -10.97 -12.34 26.34
N ARG A 226 -11.97 -13.21 26.30
CA ARG A 226 -13.20 -12.97 25.52
C ARG A 226 -13.81 -11.59 25.79
N ALA A 227 -13.90 -11.19 27.05
CA ALA A 227 -14.49 -9.91 27.44
C ALA A 227 -13.66 -8.71 26.95
N ASN A 228 -12.33 -8.79 27.01
CA ASN A 228 -11.47 -7.73 26.50
C ASN A 228 -11.48 -7.67 24.97
N PHE A 229 -11.60 -8.84 24.31
CA PHE A 229 -11.72 -8.89 22.87
C PHE A 229 -13.04 -8.26 22.40
N GLU A 230 -14.18 -8.58 23.03
CA GLU A 230 -15.47 -7.91 22.76
C GLU A 230 -15.38 -6.39 22.98
N ARG A 231 -14.75 -5.93 24.08
CA ARG A 231 -14.51 -4.49 24.34
C ARG A 231 -13.67 -3.83 23.25
N LEU A 232 -12.66 -4.51 22.71
CA LEU A 232 -11.79 -3.99 21.65
C LEU A 232 -12.58 -3.62 20.38
N PHE A 233 -13.58 -4.42 20.01
CA PHE A 233 -14.43 -4.14 18.83
C PHE A 233 -15.35 -2.93 19.03
N GLU A 234 -15.66 -2.57 20.27
CA GLU A 234 -16.50 -1.43 20.60
C GLU A 234 -15.76 -0.08 20.53
N LEU A 235 -14.44 -0.09 20.33
CA LEU A 235 -13.60 1.10 20.28
C LEU A 235 -13.61 1.77 18.90
N ASP A 236 -13.82 3.08 18.88
CA ASP A 236 -13.80 3.92 17.67
C ASP A 236 -12.43 4.59 17.42
N VAL A 237 -11.45 4.34 18.28
CA VAL A 237 -10.08 4.87 18.17
C VAL A 237 -9.22 4.12 17.14
N LEU A 238 -9.68 2.98 16.63
CA LEU A 238 -8.93 2.18 15.64
C LEU A 238 -9.21 2.69 14.21
N ASP A 239 -8.16 3.13 13.51
CA ASP A 239 -8.27 3.47 12.09
C ASP A 239 -8.44 2.19 11.25
N LYS A 240 -7.71 1.14 11.61
CA LYS A 240 -7.77 -0.15 10.92
C LYS A 240 -7.65 -1.29 11.92
N LEU A 241 -8.50 -2.30 11.76
CA LEU A 241 -8.44 -3.56 12.49
C LEU A 241 -8.26 -4.71 11.49
N GLU A 242 -7.20 -5.50 11.64
CA GLU A 242 -6.90 -6.64 10.80
C GLU A 242 -6.87 -7.94 11.61
N LEU A 243 -7.54 -8.97 11.11
CA LEU A 243 -7.84 -10.19 11.86
C LEU A 243 -7.70 -11.41 10.96
N ASP A 244 -7.02 -12.45 11.46
CA ASP A 244 -7.10 -13.78 10.87
C ASP A 244 -8.45 -14.47 11.18
N ALA A 245 -8.61 -15.70 10.70
CA ALA A 245 -9.79 -16.52 10.80
C ALA A 245 -10.09 -16.84 12.27
N LEU A 246 -11.02 -16.08 12.82
CA LEU A 246 -11.53 -16.30 14.16
C LEU A 246 -12.48 -17.49 14.18
N GLY A 247 -12.49 -18.20 15.29
CA GLY A 247 -13.49 -19.23 15.55
C GLY A 247 -14.92 -18.68 15.52
N ARG A 248 -15.89 -19.57 15.25
CA ARG A 248 -17.32 -19.23 15.07
C ARG A 248 -17.90 -18.37 16.21
N LYS A 249 -17.39 -18.51 17.42
CA LYS A 249 -17.84 -17.76 18.61
C LYS A 249 -17.61 -16.25 18.52
N PHE A 250 -16.68 -15.79 17.69
CA PHE A 250 -16.35 -14.37 17.50
C PHE A 250 -16.84 -13.78 16.18
N LEU A 251 -17.51 -14.59 15.35
CA LEU A 251 -17.94 -14.20 14.01
C LEU A 251 -18.57 -12.80 13.91
N PRO A 252 -19.57 -12.40 14.74
CA PRO A 252 -20.23 -11.12 14.53
C PRO A 252 -19.34 -9.92 14.87
N LEU A 253 -18.27 -10.13 15.66
CA LEU A 253 -17.52 -9.03 16.25
C LEU A 253 -16.73 -8.21 15.20
N PRO A 254 -15.97 -8.81 14.26
CA PRO A 254 -15.27 -8.04 13.23
C PRO A 254 -16.20 -7.17 12.38
N PHE A 255 -17.41 -7.66 12.12
CA PHE A 255 -18.41 -6.92 11.34
C PHE A 255 -19.15 -5.87 12.17
N SER A 256 -19.16 -5.99 13.49
CA SER A 256 -19.75 -5.00 14.40
C SER A 256 -18.73 -3.97 14.90
N ALA A 257 -17.46 -4.11 14.50
CA ALA A 257 -16.37 -3.25 14.95
C ALA A 257 -16.65 -1.78 14.65
N LYS A 258 -16.33 -0.87 15.59
CA LYS A 258 -16.39 0.58 15.36
C LYS A 258 -15.13 1.15 14.68
N ALA A 259 -14.19 0.28 14.31
CA ALA A 259 -13.01 0.66 13.54
C ALA A 259 -13.39 1.25 12.17
N LYS A 260 -12.60 2.21 11.66
CA LYS A 260 -12.89 2.85 10.36
C LYS A 260 -12.76 1.86 9.19
N ALA A 261 -11.78 0.96 9.25
CA ALA A 261 -11.56 -0.11 8.29
C ALA A 261 -11.35 -1.47 9.00
N VAL A 262 -11.91 -2.54 8.41
CA VAL A 262 -11.72 -3.91 8.90
C VAL A 262 -11.20 -4.81 7.78
N HIS A 263 -10.10 -5.50 8.07
CA HIS A 263 -9.53 -6.55 7.24
C HIS A 263 -9.77 -7.89 7.95
N TYR A 264 -10.48 -8.81 7.32
CA TYR A 264 -10.86 -10.07 7.96
C TYR A 264 -10.65 -11.25 7.03
N LYS A 265 -9.86 -12.23 7.50
CA LYS A 265 -9.73 -13.54 6.87
C LYS A 265 -10.83 -14.47 7.40
N ILE A 266 -11.46 -15.21 6.51
CA ILE A 266 -12.55 -16.13 6.79
C ILE A 266 -12.19 -17.48 6.19
N THR A 267 -12.40 -18.57 6.91
CA THR A 267 -12.26 -19.93 6.36
C THR A 267 -13.61 -20.61 6.21
N SER A 268 -13.77 -21.41 5.16
CA SER A 268 -15.03 -22.13 4.88
C SER A 268 -15.47 -23.14 5.95
N ASP A 269 -14.60 -23.53 6.87
CA ASP A 269 -14.90 -24.46 7.97
C ASP A 269 -15.30 -23.77 9.28
N THR A 270 -15.00 -22.48 9.43
CA THR A 270 -15.34 -21.74 10.65
C THR A 270 -16.77 -21.22 10.60
N LEU A 271 -17.31 -20.95 9.41
CA LEU A 271 -18.59 -20.25 9.23
C LEU A 271 -19.58 -20.99 8.35
N LYS A 272 -20.87 -20.73 8.59
CA LYS A 272 -21.96 -21.19 7.74
C LYS A 272 -22.64 -20.03 7.01
N PRO A 273 -23.23 -20.26 5.83
CA PRO A 273 -23.97 -19.24 5.09
C PRO A 273 -25.05 -18.53 5.92
N GLU A 274 -25.76 -19.28 6.77
CA GLU A 274 -26.88 -18.75 7.57
C GLU A 274 -26.42 -17.74 8.63
N ASP A 275 -25.14 -17.81 9.03
CA ASP A 275 -24.59 -16.89 10.02
C ASP A 275 -24.53 -15.43 9.50
N PHE A 276 -24.69 -15.20 8.18
CA PHE A 276 -24.73 -13.87 7.57
C PHE A 276 -26.14 -13.26 7.45
N GLU A 277 -27.21 -14.03 7.66
CA GLU A 277 -28.58 -13.54 7.36
C GLU A 277 -28.97 -12.31 8.18
N THR A 278 -28.59 -12.28 9.46
CA THR A 278 -28.91 -11.22 10.41
C THR A 278 -27.71 -10.33 10.76
N LEU A 279 -26.55 -10.58 10.16
CA LEU A 279 -25.29 -9.95 10.54
C LEU A 279 -25.30 -8.45 10.23
N GLU A 280 -25.11 -7.59 11.23
CA GLU A 280 -24.87 -6.17 10.97
C GLU A 280 -23.42 -5.95 10.54
N ILE A 281 -23.22 -5.06 9.57
CA ILE A 281 -21.89 -4.71 9.05
C ILE A 281 -21.70 -3.20 9.27
N VAL A 282 -21.08 -2.88 10.40
CA VAL A 282 -20.81 -1.50 10.84
C VAL A 282 -19.69 -0.84 10.02
N PRO A 283 -18.50 -1.45 9.81
CA PRO A 283 -17.43 -0.83 9.05
C PRO A 283 -17.82 -0.63 7.57
N LYS A 284 -17.50 0.54 7.03
CA LYS A 284 -17.79 0.89 5.63
C LYS A 284 -16.61 0.69 4.68
N ASP A 285 -15.43 0.43 5.25
CA ASP A 285 -14.21 0.04 4.54
C ASP A 285 -13.86 -1.39 4.95
N LEU A 286 -14.11 -2.34 4.05
CA LEU A 286 -13.95 -3.76 4.32
C LEU A 286 -12.99 -4.41 3.34
N GLN A 287 -12.06 -5.18 3.87
CA GLN A 287 -11.28 -6.16 3.13
C GLN A 287 -11.58 -7.55 3.66
N ILE A 288 -12.22 -8.39 2.85
CA ILE A 288 -12.57 -9.76 3.20
C ILE A 288 -11.78 -10.73 2.33
N LYS A 289 -11.04 -11.63 2.98
CA LYS A 289 -10.36 -12.75 2.33
C LYS A 289 -11.06 -14.05 2.72
N VAL A 290 -11.66 -14.76 1.76
CA VAL A 290 -12.38 -16.01 2.01
C VAL A 290 -11.55 -17.19 1.52
N TYR A 291 -11.07 -18.02 2.44
CA TYR A 291 -10.34 -19.26 2.16
C TYR A 291 -11.32 -20.43 2.08
N VAL A 292 -11.51 -20.93 0.87
CA VAL A 292 -12.46 -22.01 0.58
C VAL A 292 -11.74 -23.32 0.29
N ASP A 293 -12.33 -24.42 0.74
CA ASP A 293 -11.94 -25.76 0.28
C ASP A 293 -12.72 -26.10 -1.00
N VAL A 294 -12.06 -26.03 -2.15
CA VAL A 294 -12.73 -26.21 -3.46
C VAL A 294 -13.22 -27.64 -3.69
N SER A 295 -12.75 -28.60 -2.91
CA SER A 295 -13.27 -29.97 -2.91
C SER A 295 -14.69 -30.05 -2.33
N GLN A 296 -15.11 -29.06 -1.53
CA GLN A 296 -16.47 -29.03 -0.99
C GLN A 296 -17.51 -28.77 -2.06
N LYS A 297 -18.62 -29.50 -1.96
CA LYS A 297 -19.74 -29.44 -2.93
C LYS A 297 -20.33 -28.04 -3.05
N GLU A 298 -20.30 -27.22 -2.02
CA GLU A 298 -20.96 -25.90 -1.97
C GLU A 298 -20.03 -24.81 -1.42
N TRP A 299 -18.74 -24.87 -1.77
CA TRP A 299 -17.75 -23.87 -1.34
C TRP A 299 -18.18 -22.42 -1.64
N GLU A 300 -19.00 -22.20 -2.67
CA GLU A 300 -19.48 -20.88 -3.05
C GLU A 300 -20.59 -20.32 -2.15
N ALA A 301 -21.22 -21.16 -1.32
CA ALA A 301 -22.36 -20.75 -0.51
C ALA A 301 -21.99 -19.64 0.48
N LEU A 302 -20.84 -19.79 1.15
CA LEU A 302 -20.35 -18.82 2.12
C LEU A 302 -20.06 -17.43 1.50
N PRO A 303 -19.23 -17.30 0.44
CA PRO A 303 -18.99 -16.00 -0.19
C PRO A 303 -20.27 -15.39 -0.78
N VAL A 304 -21.19 -16.21 -1.32
CA VAL A 304 -22.49 -15.73 -1.82
C VAL A 304 -23.35 -15.16 -0.69
N ALA A 305 -23.39 -15.81 0.47
CA ALA A 305 -24.17 -15.33 1.63
C ALA A 305 -23.65 -13.98 2.15
N PHE A 306 -22.34 -13.85 2.33
CA PHE A 306 -21.71 -12.57 2.70
C PHE A 306 -22.06 -11.46 1.70
N LEU A 307 -21.88 -11.69 0.40
CA LEU A 307 -22.15 -10.70 -0.64
C LEU A 307 -23.64 -10.32 -0.69
N ASN A 308 -24.54 -11.29 -0.55
CA ASN A 308 -25.98 -10.98 -0.47
C ASN A 308 -26.31 -10.10 0.73
N ARG A 309 -25.69 -10.36 1.89
CA ARG A 309 -25.88 -9.52 3.07
C ARG A 309 -25.33 -8.11 2.86
N ALA A 310 -24.12 -7.98 2.32
CA ALA A 310 -23.54 -6.69 1.97
C ALA A 310 -24.38 -5.91 0.93
N ALA A 311 -25.00 -6.61 -0.02
CA ALA A 311 -25.94 -6.02 -0.96
C ALA A 311 -27.23 -5.55 -0.28
N ALA A 312 -27.76 -6.31 0.69
CA ALA A 312 -28.98 -5.95 1.42
C ALA A 312 -28.78 -4.70 2.29
N LEU A 313 -27.58 -4.51 2.87
CA LEU A 313 -27.24 -3.34 3.68
C LEU A 313 -26.95 -2.10 2.80
N GLY A 314 -26.25 -2.26 1.69
CA GLY A 314 -26.14 -1.22 0.65
C GLY A 314 -25.36 0.04 1.06
N ASP A 315 -24.57 -0.01 2.12
CA ASP A 315 -23.93 1.14 2.75
C ASP A 315 -22.38 1.14 2.71
N LEU A 316 -21.75 0.18 2.03
CA LEU A 316 -20.31 0.09 1.88
C LEU A 316 -19.74 1.25 1.05
N LYS A 317 -18.57 1.73 1.47
CA LYS A 317 -17.78 2.75 0.75
C LYS A 317 -16.55 2.14 0.08
N LYS A 318 -15.91 1.15 0.70
CA LYS A 318 -14.82 0.39 0.09
C LYS A 318 -15.00 -1.09 0.35
N LEU A 319 -14.78 -1.89 -0.69
CA LEU A 319 -14.84 -3.33 -0.62
C LEU A 319 -13.63 -3.93 -1.35
N SER A 320 -12.78 -4.62 -0.61
CA SER A 320 -11.87 -5.62 -1.17
C SER A 320 -12.41 -7.01 -0.85
N PHE A 321 -12.67 -7.81 -1.88
CA PHE A 321 -13.27 -9.13 -1.73
C PHE A 321 -12.49 -10.15 -2.53
N LEU A 322 -11.79 -11.02 -1.81
CA LEU A 322 -10.83 -11.97 -2.35
C LEU A 322 -11.23 -13.38 -1.93
N ILE A 323 -11.10 -14.34 -2.84
CA ILE A 323 -11.38 -15.75 -2.56
C ILE A 323 -10.12 -16.55 -2.87
N PHE A 324 -9.64 -17.31 -1.89
CA PHE A 324 -8.44 -18.12 -1.97
C PHE A 324 -8.77 -19.60 -1.79
N ARG A 325 -7.97 -20.47 -2.39
CA ARG A 325 -7.95 -21.89 -2.01
C ARG A 325 -7.26 -22.04 -0.67
N ARG A 326 -7.87 -22.77 0.26
CA ARG A 326 -7.29 -23.05 1.57
C ARG A 326 -6.11 -24.00 1.50
N ARG A 327 -6.19 -25.01 0.62
CA ARG A 327 -5.13 -25.99 0.40
C ARG A 327 -4.44 -25.70 -0.92
N MET A 328 -3.19 -26.15 -1.07
CA MET A 328 -2.48 -26.18 -2.35
C MET A 328 -3.07 -27.23 -3.31
N ASP A 329 -4.38 -27.45 -3.26
CA ASP A 329 -5.04 -28.34 -4.18
C ASP A 329 -5.06 -27.71 -5.57
N ARG A 330 -4.66 -28.52 -6.55
CA ARG A 330 -4.60 -28.08 -7.95
C ARG A 330 -5.98 -28.09 -8.62
N GLN A 331 -7.05 -28.34 -7.86
CA GLN A 331 -8.40 -28.39 -8.43
C GLN A 331 -8.85 -26.98 -8.84
N PRO A 332 -9.22 -26.76 -10.12
CA PRO A 332 -9.68 -25.46 -10.56
C PRO A 332 -11.04 -25.11 -9.94
N PHE A 333 -11.30 -23.82 -9.77
CA PHE A 333 -12.62 -23.35 -9.40
C PHE A 333 -13.64 -23.71 -10.49
N GLN A 334 -14.74 -24.35 -10.11
CA GLN A 334 -15.77 -24.77 -11.07
C GLN A 334 -16.51 -23.55 -11.62
N ALA A 335 -16.47 -23.34 -12.94
CA ALA A 335 -17.02 -22.15 -13.61
C ALA A 335 -18.47 -21.81 -13.20
N LYS A 336 -19.34 -22.82 -13.05
CA LYS A 336 -20.74 -22.62 -12.62
C LYS A 336 -20.84 -21.99 -11.23
N LYS A 337 -19.94 -22.34 -10.32
CA LYS A 337 -19.88 -21.81 -8.95
C LYS A 337 -19.29 -20.41 -8.93
N VAL A 338 -18.23 -20.19 -9.70
CA VAL A 338 -17.66 -18.84 -9.92
C VAL A 338 -18.75 -17.87 -10.40
N ALA A 339 -19.57 -18.30 -11.36
CA ALA A 339 -20.69 -17.49 -11.85
C ALA A 339 -21.72 -17.12 -10.78
N ARG A 340 -21.97 -17.98 -9.79
CA ARG A 340 -22.86 -17.68 -8.66
C ARG A 340 -22.29 -16.58 -7.78
N VAL A 341 -21.00 -16.67 -7.44
CA VAL A 341 -20.29 -15.63 -6.68
C VAL A 341 -20.26 -14.32 -7.46
N ALA A 342 -19.90 -14.35 -8.74
CA ALA A 342 -19.86 -13.16 -9.59
C ALA A 342 -21.21 -12.45 -9.66
N ASN A 343 -22.31 -13.20 -9.80
CA ASN A 343 -23.66 -12.64 -9.78
C ASN A 343 -24.02 -12.00 -8.43
N ALA A 344 -23.58 -12.58 -7.30
CA ALA A 344 -23.76 -11.97 -5.98
C ALA A 344 -22.95 -10.68 -5.83
N LEU A 345 -21.71 -10.67 -6.32
CA LEU A 345 -20.87 -9.48 -6.31
C LEU A 345 -21.45 -8.37 -7.19
N LEU A 346 -21.97 -8.68 -8.38
CA LEU A 346 -22.68 -7.72 -9.24
C LEU A 346 -23.87 -7.07 -8.54
N ARG A 347 -24.66 -7.83 -7.77
CA ARG A 347 -25.75 -7.28 -6.95
C ARG A 347 -25.22 -6.36 -5.86
N THR A 348 -24.11 -6.76 -5.22
CA THR A 348 -23.44 -5.96 -4.19
C THR A 348 -22.98 -4.61 -4.72
N ILE A 349 -22.31 -4.60 -5.88
CA ILE A 349 -21.87 -3.36 -6.56
C ILE A 349 -23.07 -2.46 -6.85
N LYS A 350 -24.15 -3.00 -7.40
CA LYS A 350 -25.35 -2.20 -7.74
C LYS A 350 -26.07 -1.63 -6.51
N ALA A 351 -26.14 -2.38 -5.43
CA ALA A 351 -26.85 -1.96 -4.22
C ALA A 351 -26.08 -0.92 -3.40
N ASN A 352 -24.75 -0.98 -3.41
CA ASN A 352 -23.89 -0.08 -2.64
C ASN A 352 -23.57 1.19 -3.43
N THR A 353 -24.55 2.06 -3.64
CA THR A 353 -24.42 3.28 -4.47
C THR A 353 -23.32 4.26 -4.03
N LYS A 354 -22.88 4.17 -2.76
CA LYS A 354 -21.80 4.97 -2.17
C LYS A 354 -20.42 4.30 -2.27
N LEU A 355 -20.31 3.14 -2.93
CA LEU A 355 -19.06 2.42 -3.13
C LEU A 355 -18.11 3.26 -3.99
N GLN A 356 -16.95 3.59 -3.43
CA GLN A 356 -15.88 4.40 -4.04
C GLN A 356 -14.69 3.56 -4.46
N TYR A 357 -14.44 2.44 -3.78
CA TYR A 357 -13.33 1.54 -4.05
C TYR A 357 -13.81 0.10 -4.11
N LEU A 358 -13.43 -0.61 -5.16
CA LEU A 358 -13.68 -2.03 -5.33
C LEU A 358 -12.37 -2.74 -5.69
N ASN A 359 -11.98 -3.75 -4.92
CA ASN A 359 -10.86 -4.62 -5.25
C ASN A 359 -11.32 -6.08 -5.29
N VAL A 360 -11.12 -6.71 -6.44
CA VAL A 360 -11.40 -8.14 -6.68
C VAL A 360 -10.14 -8.94 -7.03
N GLY A 361 -8.99 -8.27 -7.14
CA GLY A 361 -7.71 -8.86 -7.52
C GLY A 361 -6.79 -9.13 -6.34
N ALA A 362 -6.05 -10.25 -6.42
CA ALA A 362 -5.01 -10.59 -5.45
C ALA A 362 -4.00 -9.43 -5.28
N THR A 363 -3.50 -9.25 -4.06
CA THR A 363 -2.42 -8.28 -3.79
C THR A 363 -1.05 -8.89 -4.12
N ILE A 364 0.01 -8.07 -4.13
CA ILE A 364 1.39 -8.55 -4.40
C ILE A 364 1.91 -9.61 -3.42
N TYR A 365 1.34 -9.65 -2.22
CA TYR A 365 1.73 -10.61 -1.18
C TYR A 365 0.92 -11.90 -1.25
N ASP A 366 -0.16 -11.90 -2.02
CA ASP A 366 -1.01 -13.07 -2.19
C ASP A 366 -0.51 -13.91 -3.37
N ASN A 367 -0.50 -15.23 -3.20
CA ASN A 367 -0.24 -16.13 -4.33
C ASN A 367 -1.42 -16.08 -5.31
N SER A 368 -1.23 -15.40 -6.46
CA SER A 368 -2.28 -15.22 -7.47
C SER A 368 -2.83 -16.54 -8.02
N ASP A 369 -2.04 -17.62 -8.02
CA ASP A 369 -2.47 -18.93 -8.52
C ASP A 369 -3.53 -19.59 -7.61
N ASN A 370 -3.57 -19.17 -6.34
CA ASN A 370 -4.55 -19.63 -5.37
C ASN A 370 -5.81 -18.75 -5.34
N CYS A 371 -5.78 -17.56 -5.95
CA CYS A 371 -6.91 -16.66 -5.99
C CYS A 371 -7.93 -17.07 -7.06
N LEU A 372 -9.21 -16.82 -6.80
CA LEU A 372 -10.28 -16.98 -7.77
C LEU A 372 -10.01 -16.10 -8.99
N ASN A 373 -10.02 -16.72 -10.18
CA ASN A 373 -9.91 -16.00 -11.44
C ASN A 373 -11.28 -15.48 -11.89
N TRP A 374 -11.35 -14.17 -12.17
CA TRP A 374 -12.56 -13.47 -12.62
C TRP A 374 -12.68 -13.30 -14.14
N ASP A 375 -11.69 -13.73 -14.95
CA ASP A 375 -11.58 -13.49 -16.40
C ASP A 375 -12.93 -13.62 -17.13
N SER A 376 -13.58 -14.79 -17.00
CA SER A 376 -14.87 -15.10 -17.66
C SER A 376 -16.08 -14.22 -17.25
N HIS A 377 -15.89 -13.33 -16.28
CA HIS A 377 -16.91 -12.40 -15.76
C HIS A 377 -16.47 -10.94 -15.81
N LEU A 378 -15.24 -10.63 -16.26
CA LEU A 378 -14.73 -9.26 -16.32
C LEU A 378 -15.64 -8.33 -17.09
N HIS A 379 -16.14 -8.74 -18.26
CA HIS A 379 -17.08 -7.93 -19.05
C HIS A 379 -18.30 -7.46 -18.22
N LYS A 380 -18.89 -8.36 -17.42
CA LYS A 380 -20.05 -8.01 -16.58
C LYS A 380 -19.67 -7.06 -15.45
N PHE A 381 -18.49 -7.24 -14.85
CA PHE A 381 -18.00 -6.29 -13.85
C PHE A 381 -17.77 -4.91 -14.46
N PHE A 382 -17.20 -4.84 -15.66
CA PHE A 382 -16.91 -3.56 -16.32
C PHE A 382 -18.20 -2.83 -16.66
N GLU A 383 -19.21 -3.54 -17.16
CA GLU A 383 -20.53 -2.97 -17.40
C GLU A 383 -21.15 -2.40 -16.11
N ALA A 384 -21.06 -3.14 -15.00
CA ALA A 384 -21.58 -2.68 -13.71
C ALA A 384 -20.80 -1.47 -13.15
N VAL A 385 -19.47 -1.48 -13.25
CA VAL A 385 -18.56 -0.41 -12.82
C VAL A 385 -18.71 0.84 -13.71
N ALA A 386 -18.92 0.66 -15.01
CA ALA A 386 -19.15 1.74 -15.97
C ALA A 386 -20.39 2.57 -15.61
N GLY A 387 -21.46 1.92 -15.16
CA GLY A 387 -22.68 2.60 -14.71
C GLY A 387 -22.64 3.15 -13.28
N HIS A 388 -21.61 2.83 -12.49
CA HIS A 388 -21.58 3.12 -11.06
C HIS A 388 -21.10 4.55 -10.75
N GLN A 389 -22.04 5.41 -10.35
CA GLN A 389 -21.80 6.85 -10.13
C GLN A 389 -20.84 7.17 -8.97
N GLY A 390 -20.78 6.31 -7.95
CA GLY A 390 -19.92 6.49 -6.78
C GLY A 390 -18.50 5.96 -6.94
N LEU A 391 -18.26 5.04 -7.90
CA LEU A 391 -17.03 4.25 -7.91
C LEU A 391 -15.90 5.07 -8.55
N ARG A 392 -14.74 5.07 -7.89
CA ARG A 392 -13.56 5.86 -8.28
C ARG A 392 -12.34 4.99 -8.51
N THR A 393 -12.24 3.86 -7.83
CA THR A 393 -11.12 2.92 -8.00
C THR A 393 -11.63 1.51 -8.18
N PHE A 394 -11.12 0.83 -9.19
CA PHE A 394 -11.37 -0.58 -9.45
C PHE A 394 -10.04 -1.33 -9.59
N VAL A 395 -9.81 -2.33 -8.74
CA VAL A 395 -8.59 -3.14 -8.72
C VAL A 395 -8.93 -4.56 -9.16
N MET A 396 -8.26 -5.04 -10.21
CA MET A 396 -8.62 -6.31 -10.86
C MET A 396 -7.58 -7.42 -10.70
N GLY A 397 -6.35 -7.09 -10.34
CA GLY A 397 -5.25 -8.05 -10.28
C GLY A 397 -4.37 -7.95 -11.52
N ASN A 398 -3.93 -9.09 -12.07
CA ASN A 398 -3.05 -9.14 -13.23
C ASN A 398 -3.84 -8.83 -14.52
N TYR A 399 -3.40 -7.83 -15.29
CA TYR A 399 -3.94 -7.46 -16.60
C TYR A 399 -2.79 -7.21 -17.58
N PRO A 400 -2.89 -7.54 -18.88
CA PRO A 400 -4.06 -8.08 -19.60
C PRO A 400 -4.48 -9.47 -19.13
N SER A 401 -5.80 -9.68 -19.10
CA SER A 401 -6.39 -11.00 -18.81
C SER A 401 -6.28 -11.91 -20.03
N LYS A 402 -6.47 -13.22 -19.86
CA LYS A 402 -6.51 -14.17 -20.99
C LYS A 402 -7.67 -13.89 -21.95
N ASP A 403 -8.72 -13.25 -21.47
CA ASP A 403 -9.93 -12.91 -22.24
C ASP A 403 -9.83 -11.55 -22.95
N ASP A 404 -8.82 -10.74 -22.63
CA ASP A 404 -8.44 -9.53 -23.39
C ASP A 404 -6.91 -9.42 -23.53
N PRO A 405 -6.27 -10.38 -24.21
CA PRO A 405 -4.81 -10.52 -24.18
C PRO A 405 -4.08 -9.41 -24.95
N GLU A 406 -4.76 -8.73 -25.90
CA GLU A 406 -4.07 -7.87 -26.88
C GLU A 406 -4.65 -6.47 -27.07
N ASN A 407 -5.86 -6.13 -26.59
CA ASN A 407 -6.49 -4.89 -27.04
C ASN A 407 -6.88 -3.88 -25.95
N TYR A 408 -6.86 -4.24 -24.65
CA TYR A 408 -7.31 -3.34 -23.57
C TYR A 408 -8.73 -2.78 -23.79
N SER A 409 -9.50 -3.38 -24.70
CA SER A 409 -10.73 -2.84 -25.27
C SER A 409 -11.81 -2.68 -24.20
N LEU A 410 -11.85 -3.61 -23.24
CA LEU A 410 -12.75 -3.54 -22.11
C LEU A 410 -12.40 -2.33 -21.23
N ILE A 411 -11.12 -2.09 -20.95
CA ILE A 411 -10.68 -0.94 -20.14
C ILE A 411 -10.98 0.36 -20.86
N GLU A 412 -10.73 0.42 -22.17
CA GLU A 412 -11.08 1.59 -22.98
C GLU A 412 -12.58 1.90 -22.90
N GLN A 413 -13.43 0.89 -23.08
CA GLN A 413 -14.88 1.05 -22.99
C GLN A 413 -15.31 1.50 -21.59
N LEU A 414 -14.72 0.94 -20.54
CA LEU A 414 -14.97 1.33 -19.15
C LEU A 414 -14.59 2.79 -18.91
N LEU A 415 -13.39 3.21 -19.30
CA LEU A 415 -12.90 4.57 -19.12
C LEU A 415 -13.68 5.59 -19.93
N ALA A 416 -14.13 5.22 -21.13
CA ALA A 416 -15.00 6.06 -21.95
C ALA A 416 -16.39 6.26 -21.32
N SER A 417 -16.90 5.22 -20.63
CA SER A 417 -18.23 5.22 -20.03
C SER A 417 -18.25 5.86 -18.63
N ASN A 418 -17.20 5.64 -17.83
CA ASN A 418 -17.05 6.19 -16.49
C ASN A 418 -15.81 7.07 -16.41
N ARG A 419 -16.02 8.38 -16.55
CA ARG A 419 -14.92 9.36 -16.55
C ARG A 419 -14.27 9.57 -15.17
N ASN A 420 -14.83 8.98 -14.12
CA ASN A 420 -14.36 9.14 -12.74
C ASN A 420 -13.58 7.93 -12.21
N ILE A 421 -13.44 6.86 -12.99
CA ILE A 421 -12.80 5.63 -12.55
C ILE A 421 -11.30 5.63 -12.86
N THR A 422 -10.53 5.06 -11.93
CA THR A 422 -9.14 4.64 -12.11
C THR A 422 -9.08 3.12 -11.95
N VAL A 423 -8.47 2.43 -12.91
CA VAL A 423 -8.31 0.98 -12.89
C VAL A 423 -6.86 0.63 -12.53
N LEU A 424 -6.68 -0.18 -11.49
CA LEU A 424 -5.37 -0.56 -10.97
C LEU A 424 -5.09 -2.06 -11.08
N ASP A 425 -3.81 -2.40 -11.23
CA ASP A 425 -3.30 -3.77 -11.13
C ASP A 425 -3.13 -4.23 -9.67
N CYS A 426 -2.67 -5.46 -9.46
CA CYS A 426 -2.38 -6.02 -8.13
C CYS A 426 -1.31 -5.26 -7.33
N LYS A 427 -0.48 -4.46 -8.01
CA LYS A 427 0.61 -3.65 -7.44
C LYS A 427 0.15 -2.22 -7.14
N GLY A 428 -1.10 -1.88 -7.45
CA GLY A 428 -1.62 -0.52 -7.31
C GLY A 428 -1.19 0.43 -8.43
N ASN A 429 -0.57 -0.07 -9.50
CA ASN A 429 -0.25 0.75 -10.67
C ASN A 429 -1.48 0.92 -11.55
N LYS A 430 -1.59 2.07 -12.22
CA LYS A 430 -2.62 2.26 -13.25
C LYS A 430 -2.37 1.29 -14.39
N ILE A 431 -3.39 0.51 -14.74
CA ILE A 431 -3.32 -0.37 -15.91
C ILE A 431 -3.26 0.49 -17.15
N SER A 432 -2.24 0.27 -17.98
CA SER A 432 -1.94 1.09 -19.16
C SER A 432 -1.36 0.23 -20.28
N ASN A 433 -1.63 0.62 -21.52
CA ASN A 433 -0.99 0.12 -22.73
C ASN A 433 -0.03 1.14 -23.36
N GLY A 434 0.32 2.21 -22.64
CA GLY A 434 1.19 3.29 -23.10
C GLY A 434 0.61 4.19 -24.20
N THR A 435 -0.63 3.95 -24.64
CA THR A 435 -1.20 4.61 -25.82
C THR A 435 -2.64 5.09 -25.59
N THR A 436 -3.64 4.32 -26.01
CA THR A 436 -5.06 4.69 -25.99
C THR A 436 -5.63 4.79 -24.58
N VAL A 437 -5.27 3.87 -23.69
CA VAL A 437 -5.71 3.89 -22.29
C VAL A 437 -5.19 5.14 -21.57
N ASP A 438 -3.93 5.52 -21.80
CA ASP A 438 -3.34 6.73 -21.21
C ASP A 438 -4.01 8.01 -21.72
N LYS A 439 -4.36 8.05 -23.01
CA LYS A 439 -5.14 9.16 -23.59
C LYS A 439 -6.51 9.27 -22.93
N LEU A 440 -7.19 8.15 -22.68
CA LEU A 440 -8.48 8.16 -21.98
C LEU A 440 -8.34 8.64 -20.53
N TYR A 441 -7.30 8.22 -19.80
CA TYR A 441 -7.03 8.76 -18.46
C TYR A 441 -6.75 10.26 -18.50
N ALA A 442 -5.95 10.74 -19.45
CA ALA A 442 -5.65 12.15 -19.60
C ALA A 442 -6.90 12.99 -19.94
N LEU A 443 -7.78 12.46 -20.79
CA LEU A 443 -9.07 13.05 -21.13
C LEU A 443 -10.00 13.08 -19.91
N ASN A 444 -10.08 11.99 -19.15
CA ASN A 444 -10.90 11.87 -17.95
C ASN A 444 -10.40 12.80 -16.83
N ALA A 445 -9.08 12.91 -16.64
CA ALA A 445 -8.50 13.87 -15.70
C ALA A 445 -8.81 15.32 -16.08
N LEU A 446 -8.80 15.64 -17.38
CA LEU A 446 -9.21 16.96 -17.86
C LEU A 446 -10.70 17.22 -17.60
N TYR A 447 -11.56 16.24 -17.88
CA TYR A 447 -12.99 16.33 -17.60
C TYR A 447 -13.26 16.62 -16.12
N GLN A 448 -12.63 15.86 -15.23
CA GLN A 448 -12.75 16.05 -13.79
C GLN A 448 -12.26 17.45 -13.36
N GLY A 449 -11.09 17.86 -13.83
CA GLY A 449 -10.55 19.20 -13.56
C GLY A 449 -11.49 20.32 -14.03
N SER A 450 -12.08 20.18 -15.21
CA SER A 450 -13.07 21.14 -15.72
C SER A 450 -14.35 21.16 -14.89
N THR A 451 -14.85 20.01 -14.42
CA THR A 451 -16.01 19.99 -13.51
C THR A 451 -15.72 20.66 -12.17
N GLU A 452 -14.49 20.60 -11.67
CA GLU A 452 -14.08 21.31 -10.46
C GLU A 452 -13.95 22.82 -10.71
N LEU A 453 -13.47 23.25 -11.88
CA LEU A 453 -13.43 24.67 -12.26
C LEU A 453 -14.79 25.34 -12.25
N VAL A 454 -15.89 24.60 -12.50
CA VAL A 454 -17.25 25.15 -12.42
C VAL A 454 -17.56 25.68 -11.00
N LYS A 455 -16.94 25.09 -9.97
CA LYS A 455 -17.12 25.47 -8.56
C LYS A 455 -16.30 26.70 -8.15
N GLU A 456 -15.35 27.13 -8.98
CA GLU A 456 -14.54 28.33 -8.74
C GLU A 456 -15.36 29.61 -8.87
N SER A 457 -14.88 30.70 -8.26
CA SER A 457 -15.56 31.99 -8.35
C SER A 457 -15.58 32.52 -9.78
N ALA A 458 -16.68 33.19 -10.16
CA ALA A 458 -16.84 33.78 -11.50
C ALA A 458 -15.73 34.78 -11.87
N SER A 459 -15.06 35.38 -10.88
CA SER A 459 -13.93 36.29 -11.10
C SER A 459 -12.62 35.59 -11.46
N VAL A 460 -12.40 34.37 -10.99
CA VAL A 460 -11.14 33.63 -11.16
C VAL A 460 -11.24 32.62 -12.30
N ARG A 461 -12.44 32.04 -12.50
CA ARG A 461 -12.71 30.99 -13.47
C ARG A 461 -12.29 31.34 -14.91
N PRO A 462 -12.56 32.55 -15.46
CA PRO A 462 -12.12 32.89 -16.82
C PRO A 462 -10.60 32.82 -16.99
N SER A 463 -9.84 33.30 -15.99
CA SER A 463 -8.37 33.24 -16.02
C SER A 463 -7.88 31.80 -15.97
N LEU A 464 -8.46 30.94 -15.12
CA LEU A 464 -8.09 29.53 -15.02
C LEU A 464 -8.41 28.76 -16.31
N VAL A 465 -9.58 29.01 -16.91
CA VAL A 465 -9.95 28.39 -18.19
C VAL A 465 -9.02 28.87 -19.31
N ALA A 466 -8.71 30.16 -19.39
CA ALA A 466 -7.74 30.69 -20.36
C ALA A 466 -6.34 30.08 -20.16
N THR A 467 -5.86 29.96 -18.92
CA THR A 467 -4.60 29.29 -18.60
C THR A 467 -4.64 27.81 -18.98
N ALA A 468 -5.73 27.10 -18.70
CA ALA A 468 -5.88 25.69 -19.06
C ALA A 468 -5.89 25.49 -20.59
N ILE A 469 -6.55 26.39 -21.33
CA ILE A 469 -6.49 26.43 -22.80
C ILE A 469 -5.04 26.67 -23.22
N LEU A 470 -4.40 27.76 -22.81
CA LEU A 470 -3.02 28.11 -23.21
C LEU A 470 -2.00 27.03 -22.87
N ALA A 471 -2.07 26.45 -21.67
CA ALA A 471 -1.19 25.36 -21.24
C ALA A 471 -1.39 24.07 -22.05
N ARG A 472 -2.57 23.88 -22.67
CA ARG A 472 -2.92 22.68 -23.47
C ARG A 472 -3.09 22.94 -24.97
N VAL A 473 -2.91 24.19 -25.43
CA VAL A 473 -3.06 24.63 -26.83
C VAL A 473 -2.04 23.98 -27.77
N LEU A 474 -1.01 23.31 -27.26
CA LEU A 474 0.03 22.69 -28.10
C LEU A 474 -0.21 21.22 -28.51
N GLY A 475 -1.42 20.64 -28.41
CA GLY A 475 -1.56 19.26 -28.93
C GLY A 475 -2.89 18.53 -29.09
N SER A 476 -4.05 19.04 -28.67
CA SER A 476 -5.32 18.30 -28.88
C SER A 476 -6.58 19.16 -28.91
N PHE A 477 -7.19 19.26 -30.09
CA PHE A 477 -8.49 19.92 -30.29
C PHE A 477 -9.60 19.33 -29.41
N GLN A 478 -9.57 18.01 -29.18
CA GLN A 478 -10.56 17.32 -28.34
C GLN A 478 -10.57 17.83 -26.89
N TYR A 479 -9.39 18.17 -26.36
CA TYR A 479 -9.26 18.69 -24.99
C TYR A 479 -9.82 20.10 -24.86
N ILE A 480 -9.52 20.97 -25.84
CA ILE A 480 -10.05 22.33 -25.89
C ILE A 480 -11.57 22.28 -26.02
N SER A 481 -12.08 21.48 -26.96
CA SER A 481 -13.52 21.32 -27.17
C SER A 481 -14.23 20.83 -25.91
N LEU A 482 -13.68 19.85 -25.20
CA LEU A 482 -14.26 19.37 -23.95
C LEU A 482 -14.31 20.47 -22.87
N LEU A 483 -13.19 21.16 -22.65
CA LEU A 483 -13.11 22.23 -21.65
C LEU A 483 -14.11 23.35 -21.97
N LEU A 484 -14.14 23.82 -23.22
CA LEU A 484 -15.06 24.88 -23.65
C LEU A 484 -16.53 24.44 -23.57
N SER A 485 -16.85 23.16 -23.82
CA SER A 485 -18.23 22.67 -23.71
C SER A 485 -18.80 22.72 -22.28
N GLN A 486 -17.93 22.81 -21.27
CA GLN A 486 -18.31 22.90 -19.85
C GLN A 486 -18.25 24.34 -19.31
N HIS A 487 -17.73 25.27 -20.11
CA HIS A 487 -17.49 26.66 -19.79
C HIS A 487 -17.91 27.56 -20.97
N ASP A 488 -19.12 27.32 -21.47
CA ASP A 488 -19.70 28.03 -22.62
C ASP A 488 -19.93 29.52 -22.30
N ASP A 489 -20.27 29.84 -21.06
CA ASP A 489 -20.32 31.19 -20.50
C ASP A 489 -18.99 31.93 -20.68
N ILE A 490 -17.87 31.30 -20.33
CA ILE A 490 -16.54 31.89 -20.48
C ILE A 490 -16.16 32.02 -21.94
N LEU A 491 -16.56 31.07 -22.80
CA LEU A 491 -16.38 31.22 -24.24
C LEU A 491 -17.11 32.46 -24.76
N CYS A 492 -18.35 32.69 -24.32
CA CYS A 492 -19.10 33.90 -24.66
C CYS A 492 -18.41 35.17 -24.14
N ASP A 493 -17.94 35.17 -22.89
CA ASP A 493 -17.23 36.31 -22.30
C ASP A 493 -15.91 36.60 -23.04
N LEU A 494 -15.17 35.57 -23.42
CA LEU A 494 -13.96 35.70 -24.23
C LEU A 494 -14.29 36.27 -25.61
N ILE A 495 -15.34 35.81 -26.27
CA ILE A 495 -15.77 36.34 -27.58
C ILE A 495 -16.25 37.79 -27.47
N GLN A 496 -16.98 38.15 -26.41
CA GLN A 496 -17.45 39.52 -26.18
C GLN A 496 -16.32 40.47 -25.78
N GLY A 497 -15.33 39.98 -25.02
CA GLY A 497 -14.15 40.73 -24.62
C GLY A 497 -13.12 40.90 -25.74
N LEU A 498 -13.15 40.05 -26.76
CA LEU A 498 -12.47 40.30 -28.03
C LEU A 498 -13.22 41.43 -28.74
N ASN A 499 -12.76 42.66 -28.55
CA ASN A 499 -13.23 43.79 -29.32
C ASN A 499 -12.88 43.52 -30.80
N LEU A 500 -13.84 42.96 -31.54
CA LEU A 500 -13.64 42.52 -32.93
C LEU A 500 -13.16 43.68 -33.82
N GLU A 501 -13.49 44.92 -33.44
CA GLU A 501 -13.01 46.15 -34.08
C GLU A 501 -11.48 46.30 -33.96
N ASP A 502 -10.87 45.96 -32.81
CA ASP A 502 -9.42 46.04 -32.60
C ASP A 502 -8.67 44.95 -33.40
N ILE A 503 -9.28 43.78 -33.57
CA ILE A 503 -8.71 42.69 -34.39
C ILE A 503 -8.77 43.05 -35.87
N ILE A 504 -9.91 43.59 -36.34
CA ILE A 504 -10.06 44.05 -37.72
C ILE A 504 -9.08 45.19 -38.01
N TYR A 505 -8.94 46.15 -37.10
CA TYR A 505 -7.99 47.26 -37.24
C TYR A 505 -6.53 46.77 -37.30
N SER A 506 -6.18 45.77 -36.50
CA SER A 506 -4.84 45.14 -36.50
C SER A 506 -4.55 44.35 -37.77
N GLN A 507 -5.55 43.66 -38.34
CA GLN A 507 -5.42 42.97 -39.64
C GLN A 507 -5.28 43.96 -40.80
N THR A 508 -6.07 45.03 -40.84
CA THR A 508 -5.93 46.04 -41.90
C THR A 508 -4.59 46.78 -41.83
N MET A 509 -4.05 47.06 -40.64
CA MET A 509 -2.71 47.64 -40.49
C MET A 509 -1.60 46.67 -40.94
N SER A 510 -1.73 45.37 -40.66
CA SER A 510 -0.79 44.34 -41.11
C SER A 510 -0.81 44.14 -42.63
N GLU A 511 -1.98 44.21 -43.26
CA GLU A 511 -2.10 44.09 -44.71
C GLU A 511 -1.51 45.33 -45.40
N GLU A 512 -1.74 46.54 -44.89
CA GLU A 512 -1.12 47.77 -45.40
C GLU A 512 0.42 47.77 -45.28
N GLU A 513 0.99 47.28 -44.16
CA GLU A 513 2.45 47.15 -44.03
C GLU A 513 3.06 46.09 -44.96
N SER A 514 2.35 44.99 -45.22
CA SER A 514 2.81 43.95 -46.15
C SER A 514 2.76 44.40 -47.63
N VAL A 515 1.81 45.28 -47.99
CA VAL A 515 1.74 45.92 -49.32
C VAL A 515 2.84 46.97 -49.49
N VAL A 516 3.23 47.68 -48.42
CA VAL A 516 4.36 48.62 -48.43
C VAL A 516 5.71 47.88 -48.59
N PHE A 517 5.87 46.69 -48.00
CA PHE A 517 7.09 45.88 -48.17
C PHE A 517 7.18 45.21 -49.55
N ALA A 518 6.07 44.78 -50.14
CA ALA A 518 6.06 44.20 -51.50
C ALA A 518 6.47 45.21 -52.59
N HIS A 519 6.21 46.52 -52.38
CA HIS A 519 6.67 47.57 -53.29
C HIS A 519 8.11 48.05 -53.03
N SER A 520 8.76 47.67 -51.93
CA SER A 520 10.15 48.04 -51.66
C SER A 520 11.18 47.02 -52.20
N THR A 521 10.79 45.80 -52.55
CA THR A 521 11.72 44.77 -53.06
C THR A 521 11.83 44.67 -54.58
N GLU A 522 11.10 45.49 -55.35
CA GLU A 522 11.19 45.51 -56.83
C GLU A 522 12.20 46.54 -57.38
N SER A 523 12.90 47.30 -56.51
CA SER A 523 13.79 48.40 -56.93
C SER A 523 15.29 48.15 -56.73
N GLU A 524 15.74 47.05 -56.15
CA GLU A 524 17.19 46.78 -56.00
C GLU A 524 17.53 45.31 -56.19
N THR A 525 17.65 44.87 -57.44
CA THR A 525 18.63 43.84 -57.83
C THR A 525 18.83 43.83 -59.35
N LYS A 526 19.48 44.88 -59.86
CA LYS A 526 20.05 44.89 -61.21
C LYS A 526 21.41 45.57 -61.23
N LYS A 527 22.40 44.95 -60.57
CA LYS A 527 23.84 45.01 -60.89
C LYS A 527 24.65 44.26 -59.81
N LEU A 528 25.02 43.01 -60.07
CA LEU A 528 26.43 42.64 -60.17
C LEU A 528 26.54 41.29 -60.88
N ARG A 529 27.24 41.33 -62.01
CA ARG A 529 27.65 40.21 -62.84
C ARG A 529 29.04 39.76 -62.36
N THR A 530 29.38 38.50 -62.66
CA THR A 530 30.73 37.89 -62.68
C THR A 530 31.38 37.67 -61.29
N SER A 531 31.75 36.44 -60.91
CA SER A 531 32.77 35.62 -61.58
C SER A 531 32.82 34.18 -61.05
N LYS A 532 33.16 33.24 -61.95
CA LYS A 532 33.99 32.01 -61.80
C LYS A 532 33.50 30.84 -60.93
N GLU A 533 33.25 29.65 -61.48
CA GLU A 533 34.17 28.61 -62.03
C GLU A 533 34.75 27.66 -60.97
N ILE A 534 34.57 26.35 -61.23
CA ILE A 534 35.36 25.18 -60.78
C ILE A 534 35.03 24.76 -59.32
N GLU A 535 34.66 23.52 -58.98
CA GLU A 535 34.81 22.17 -59.54
C GLU A 535 33.64 21.27 -59.06
#